data_AF-A0AAE0SCX6-F1
#
_entry.id   AF-A0AAE0SCX6-F1
#
_cell.length_a   1.000
_cell.length_b   1.000
_cell.length_c   1.000
_cell.angle_alpha   90.00
_cell.angle_beta   90.00
_cell.angle_gamma   90.00
#
_symmetry.space_group_name_H-M   'P 1'
#
loop_
_entity.id
_entity.type
_entity.pdbx_description
1 polymer ?
#
loop_
_entity_poly.entity_id
_entity_poly.type
_entity_poly.pdbx_seq_one_letter_code
_entity_poly.pdbx_strand_id
1 'polypeptide(L)'
;MDLDTVCVIQLMQHANMDLDKVCVINVIQHTNMDLDRVCVIQLMQHTNMDLDTVCVIQIRQQNNMDLDTVCVIQLIQHTSMDLDTVCVIQLIQHTNMDLGSRYRLCHTKKQHTNMDLDTVRVIQLIQHTKMDLDTVRVIQLIQHTNMNLDTVCVMHLMQHTNMDLDTVCVIQLMQHSNMDLVTFCVIQLIQHTNMDLDTVCVIQLIQHTNMDLGTVCVIQLIQHTNMDLDTVCVIQLMQHTNMDLGSGYSVCHTTDAAY
;
A
#
# COMPACT_ATOMS: atom_id res chain seq x y z
N MET A 1 16.88 25.66 25.69
CA MET A 1 17.87 25.31 26.74
C MET A 1 18.94 24.67 25.92
N ASP A 2 20.00 25.40 25.62
CA ASP A 2 20.86 25.02 24.51
C ASP A 2 22.04 24.27 25.13
N LEU A 3 22.07 22.95 24.91
CA LEU A 3 23.17 22.08 25.33
C LEU A 3 23.78 21.42 24.11
N ASP A 4 25.06 21.70 23.86
CA ASP A 4 25.79 21.20 22.69
C ASP A 4 26.00 19.67 22.69
N THR A 5 25.94 19.01 23.84
CA THR A 5 26.01 17.54 23.93
C THR A 5 25.41 17.05 25.24
N VAL A 6 24.39 16.18 25.17
CA VAL A 6 23.76 15.59 26.35
C VAL A 6 23.68 14.08 26.23
N CYS A 7 24.19 13.35 27.22
CA CYS A 7 24.13 11.89 27.17
C CYS A 7 22.71 11.36 27.40
N VAL A 8 21.97 11.88 28.39
CA VAL A 8 20.63 11.39 28.73
C VAL A 8 19.77 12.56 29.22
N ILE A 9 18.56 12.66 28.69
CA ILE A 9 17.53 13.61 29.14
C ILE A 9 16.29 12.85 29.57
N GLN A 10 15.79 13.18 30.76
CA GLN A 10 14.50 12.72 31.26
C GLN A 10 13.70 13.92 31.73
N LEU A 11 12.55 14.17 31.09
CA LEU A 11 11.70 15.31 31.42
C LEU A 11 10.23 14.90 31.53
N MET A 12 9.57 15.47 32.52
CA MET A 12 8.13 15.28 32.71
C MET A 12 7.32 16.20 31.79
N GLN A 13 7.63 17.50 31.80
CA GLN A 13 6.93 18.50 31.00
C GLN A 13 7.90 19.60 30.56
N HIS A 14 7.82 19.98 29.28
CA HIS A 14 8.45 21.19 28.78
C HIS A 14 7.64 21.76 27.61
N ALA A 15 7.72 23.07 27.36
CA ALA A 15 7.02 23.68 26.23
C ALA A 15 7.79 23.50 24.91
N ASN A 16 9.03 24.01 24.86
CA ASN A 16 9.88 24.04 23.66
C ASN A 16 11.28 23.50 23.96
N MET A 17 11.77 22.55 23.19
CA MET A 17 13.10 21.97 23.37
C MET A 17 13.87 22.02 22.06
N ASP A 18 15.14 22.39 22.12
CA ASP A 18 16.07 22.45 21.00
C ASP A 18 17.42 21.90 21.48
N LEU A 19 17.92 20.83 20.84
CA LEU A 19 19.17 20.14 21.19
C LEU A 19 19.88 19.59 19.94
N ASP A 20 21.20 19.78 19.85
CA ASP A 20 22.03 19.30 18.72
C ASP A 20 22.35 17.78 18.85
N LYS A 21 23.08 17.36 19.89
CA LYS A 21 23.51 15.95 20.05
C LYS A 21 23.01 15.33 21.34
N VAL A 22 22.17 14.30 21.21
CA VAL A 22 21.64 13.56 22.37
C VAL A 22 21.71 12.06 22.19
N CYS A 23 22.20 11.31 23.18
CA CYS A 23 22.18 9.85 23.06
C CYS A 23 20.79 9.27 23.35
N VAL A 24 20.15 9.68 24.45
CA VAL A 24 18.84 9.13 24.86
C VAL A 24 17.92 10.23 25.40
N ILE A 25 16.70 10.30 24.86
CA ILE A 25 15.65 11.22 25.31
C ILE A 25 14.42 10.41 25.75
N ASN A 26 13.93 10.70 26.96
CA ASN A 26 12.63 10.24 27.41
C ASN A 26 11.79 11.43 27.90
N VAL A 27 10.72 11.76 27.18
CA VAL A 27 9.83 12.87 27.54
C VAL A 27 8.37 12.41 27.61
N ILE A 28 7.73 12.74 28.72
CA ILE A 28 6.31 12.40 28.92
C ILE A 28 5.43 13.36 28.10
N GLN A 29 5.62 14.68 28.25
CA GLN A 29 4.82 15.69 27.56
C GLN A 29 5.67 16.85 27.05
N HIS A 30 5.47 17.21 25.78
CA HIS A 30 5.95 18.48 25.24
C HIS A 30 5.03 19.05 24.15
N THR A 31 5.18 20.35 23.88
CA THR A 31 4.45 21.00 22.77
C THR A 31 5.26 20.96 21.49
N ASN A 32 6.50 21.45 21.53
CA ASN A 32 7.43 21.48 20.40
C ASN A 32 8.80 20.94 20.80
N MET A 33 9.41 20.14 19.94
CA MET A 33 10.74 19.59 20.12
C MET A 33 11.44 19.53 18.77
N ASP A 34 12.66 20.06 18.74
CA ASP A 34 13.56 20.12 17.60
C ASP A 34 14.90 19.48 18.01
N LEU A 35 15.42 18.58 17.17
CA LEU A 35 16.47 17.63 17.50
C LEU A 35 17.29 17.21 16.27
N ASP A 36 18.57 17.58 16.20
CA ASP A 36 19.43 17.22 15.05
C ASP A 36 19.86 15.73 15.07
N ARG A 37 20.52 15.27 16.14
CA ARG A 37 21.11 13.93 16.18
C ARG A 37 20.80 13.18 17.45
N VAL A 38 19.97 12.15 17.33
CA VAL A 38 19.53 11.33 18.46
C VAL A 38 19.66 9.83 18.25
N CYS A 39 20.18 9.10 19.22
CA CYS A 39 20.22 7.63 19.10
C CYS A 39 18.87 6.99 19.47
N VAL A 40 18.26 7.35 20.61
CA VAL A 40 17.01 6.74 21.06
C VAL A 40 16.04 7.76 21.65
N ILE A 41 14.80 7.75 21.17
CA ILE A 41 13.71 8.64 21.62
C ILE A 41 12.53 7.80 22.12
N GLN A 42 12.08 8.09 23.34
CA GLN A 42 10.87 7.54 23.94
C GLN A 42 9.95 8.64 24.44
N LEU A 43 8.68 8.52 24.07
CA LEU A 43 7.82 9.69 24.00
C LEU A 43 6.34 9.29 24.17
N MET A 44 5.66 9.92 25.12
CA MET A 44 4.26 9.59 25.43
C MET A 44 3.23 10.49 24.74
N GLN A 45 3.29 11.81 24.92
CA GLN A 45 2.33 12.77 24.34
C GLN A 45 3.02 14.04 23.83
N HIS A 46 2.73 14.40 22.58
CA HIS A 46 3.38 15.52 21.90
C HIS A 46 2.45 16.17 20.89
N THR A 47 2.74 17.43 20.57
CA THR A 47 2.00 18.14 19.52
C THR A 47 2.80 18.17 18.22
N ASN A 48 4.01 18.73 18.26
CA ASN A 48 4.89 18.86 17.10
C ASN A 48 6.30 18.37 17.43
N MET A 49 6.91 17.68 16.46
CA MET A 49 8.23 17.11 16.55
C MET A 49 8.94 17.25 15.21
N ASP A 50 10.16 17.76 15.26
CA ASP A 50 11.09 17.85 14.12
C ASP A 50 12.40 17.14 14.49
N LEU A 51 12.90 16.31 13.57
CA LEU A 51 13.97 15.34 13.82
C LEU A 51 14.80 15.05 12.55
N ASP A 52 16.06 15.48 12.53
CA ASP A 52 16.94 15.21 11.38
C ASP A 52 17.42 13.74 11.33
N THR A 53 18.18 13.28 12.33
CA THR A 53 18.83 11.96 12.28
C THR A 53 18.58 11.14 13.53
N VAL A 54 17.88 10.00 13.38
CA VAL A 54 17.51 9.14 14.51
C VAL A 54 17.71 7.64 14.27
N CYS A 55 18.20 6.90 15.28
CA CYS A 55 18.29 5.44 15.19
C CYS A 55 16.98 4.74 15.60
N VAL A 56 16.39 5.05 16.76
CA VAL A 56 15.17 4.36 17.25
C VAL A 56 14.19 5.31 17.90
N ILE A 57 12.94 5.27 17.45
CA ILE A 57 11.85 6.10 17.97
C ILE A 57 10.67 5.23 18.42
N GLN A 58 10.19 5.50 19.63
CA GLN A 58 8.97 4.91 20.16
C GLN A 58 8.05 5.98 20.71
N ILE A 59 6.86 6.10 20.11
CA ILE A 59 5.96 7.20 20.37
C ILE A 59 4.52 6.71 20.50
N ARG A 60 3.82 7.13 21.56
CA ARG A 60 2.43 6.72 21.79
C ARG A 60 1.40 7.61 21.12
N GLN A 61 1.46 8.93 21.31
CA GLN A 61 0.43 9.86 20.84
C GLN A 61 1.07 11.16 20.32
N GLN A 62 0.84 11.47 19.05
CA GLN A 62 1.31 12.68 18.38
C GLN A 62 0.18 13.35 17.61
N ASN A 63 0.32 14.64 17.36
CA ASN A 63 -0.43 15.28 16.28
C ASN A 63 0.40 15.29 15.00
N ASN A 64 1.54 15.99 15.00
CA ASN A 64 2.36 16.22 13.82
C ASN A 64 3.81 15.87 14.07
N MET A 65 4.45 15.31 13.05
CA MET A 65 5.80 14.81 13.11
C MET A 65 6.45 14.89 11.74
N ASP A 66 7.65 15.44 11.71
CA ASP A 66 8.52 15.53 10.55
C ASP A 66 9.85 14.84 10.88
N LEU A 67 10.34 13.96 10.00
CA LEU A 67 11.65 13.32 10.16
C LEU A 67 12.39 13.10 8.85
N ASP A 68 13.67 13.46 8.83
CA ASP A 68 14.51 13.27 7.66
C ASP A 68 15.02 11.82 7.54
N THR A 69 15.84 11.37 8.50
CA THR A 69 16.58 10.09 8.39
C THR A 69 16.41 9.21 9.62
N VAL A 70 15.76 8.04 9.45
CA VAL A 70 15.44 7.15 10.59
C VAL A 70 15.69 5.67 10.32
N CYS A 71 16.20 4.94 11.33
CA CYS A 71 16.36 3.48 11.22
C CYS A 71 15.11 2.69 11.62
N VAL A 72 14.51 2.94 12.80
CA VAL A 72 13.33 2.20 13.27
C VAL A 72 12.33 3.10 13.99
N ILE A 73 11.07 3.07 13.55
CA ILE A 73 9.98 3.84 14.17
C ILE A 73 8.85 2.92 14.59
N GLN A 74 8.36 3.12 15.82
CA GLN A 74 7.13 2.53 16.31
C GLN A 74 6.19 3.63 16.81
N LEU A 75 5.04 3.77 16.15
CA LEU A 75 4.02 4.75 16.51
C LEU A 75 2.67 4.08 16.74
N ILE A 76 2.02 4.46 17.82
CA ILE A 76 0.69 3.94 18.14
C ILE A 76 -0.40 4.81 17.49
N GLN A 77 -0.39 6.12 17.76
CA GLN A 77 -1.38 7.06 17.24
C GLN A 77 -0.71 8.36 16.81
N HIS A 78 -0.96 8.77 15.57
CA HIS A 78 -0.60 10.10 15.08
C HIS A 78 -1.66 10.65 14.12
N THR A 79 -1.70 11.97 13.94
CA THR A 79 -2.66 12.61 13.01
C THR A 79 -2.02 12.82 11.65
N SER A 80 -0.85 13.44 11.63
CA SER A 80 -0.07 13.76 10.44
C SER A 80 1.37 13.35 10.65
N MET A 81 1.98 12.89 9.58
CA MET A 81 3.33 12.33 9.60
C MET A 81 3.94 12.52 8.23
N ASP A 82 5.11 13.15 8.19
CA ASP A 82 5.95 13.29 7.01
C ASP A 82 7.33 12.70 7.31
N LEU A 83 7.88 11.93 6.38
CA LEU A 83 9.17 11.28 6.53
C LEU A 83 9.88 11.11 5.20
N ASP A 84 11.16 11.47 5.18
CA ASP A 84 11.97 11.36 3.97
C ASP A 84 12.59 9.97 3.77
N THR A 85 13.35 9.46 4.73
CA THR A 85 14.14 8.23 4.57
C THR A 85 14.04 7.33 5.79
N VAL A 86 13.39 6.16 5.66
CA VAL A 86 13.26 5.21 6.77
C VAL A 86 13.55 3.75 6.42
N CYS A 87 14.25 3.04 7.32
CA CYS A 87 14.47 1.60 7.16
C CYS A 87 13.24 0.76 7.58
N VAL A 88 12.66 0.96 8.77
CA VAL A 88 11.50 0.17 9.24
C VAL A 88 10.50 1.03 9.99
N ILE A 89 9.23 0.95 9.59
CA ILE A 89 8.11 1.66 10.21
C ILE A 89 7.05 0.66 10.68
N GLN A 90 6.64 0.81 11.95
CA GLN A 90 5.49 0.11 12.51
C GLN A 90 4.48 1.11 13.06
N LEU A 91 3.25 1.01 12.57
CA LEU A 91 2.19 1.96 12.83
C LEU A 91 0.94 1.21 13.24
N ILE A 92 0.15 1.77 14.14
CA ILE A 92 -1.11 1.16 14.56
C ILE A 92 -2.28 1.95 13.99
N GLN A 93 -2.32 3.26 14.21
CA GLN A 93 -3.39 4.13 13.72
C GLN A 93 -2.82 5.47 13.27
N HIS A 94 -3.29 5.92 12.10
CA HIS A 94 -3.02 7.27 11.60
C HIS A 94 -4.13 7.81 10.73
N THR A 95 -4.20 9.13 10.61
CA THR A 95 -5.13 9.78 9.69
C THR A 95 -4.44 10.03 8.35
N ASN A 96 -3.33 10.77 8.36
CA ASN A 96 -2.57 11.12 7.17
C ASN A 96 -1.11 10.70 7.34
N MET A 97 -0.55 10.18 6.27
CA MET A 97 0.84 9.75 6.19
C MET A 97 1.36 10.09 4.81
N ASP A 98 2.44 10.84 4.79
CA ASP A 98 3.28 11.07 3.62
C ASP A 98 4.66 10.49 3.92
N LEU A 99 5.21 9.81 2.93
CA LEU A 99 6.42 9.02 3.05
C LEU A 99 7.11 9.07 1.68
N GLY A 100 8.13 9.93 1.55
CA GLY A 100 9.04 10.00 0.40
C GLY A 100 9.92 8.77 0.11
N SER A 101 11.26 8.94 0.15
CA SER A 101 12.16 8.00 -0.56
C SER A 101 12.69 6.81 0.26
N ARG A 102 12.48 5.60 -0.27
CA ARG A 102 13.16 4.31 0.06
C ARG A 102 12.82 3.64 1.40
N TYR A 103 11.61 3.10 1.52
CA TYR A 103 11.22 2.28 2.67
C TYR A 103 11.53 0.79 2.50
N ARG A 104 12.12 0.17 3.54
CA ARG A 104 12.41 -1.28 3.50
C ARG A 104 11.28 -2.13 4.06
N LEU A 105 10.50 -1.64 5.01
CA LEU A 105 9.37 -2.37 5.58
C LEU A 105 8.40 -1.47 6.35
N CYS A 106 7.16 -1.33 5.85
CA CYS A 106 6.07 -0.69 6.58
C CYS A 106 5.03 -1.75 7.00
N HIS A 107 4.80 -1.87 8.32
CA HIS A 107 3.72 -2.69 8.88
C HIS A 107 2.72 -1.78 9.59
N THR A 108 1.47 -1.81 9.13
CA THR A 108 0.46 -0.88 9.63
C THR A 108 -0.75 -1.69 10.09
N LYS A 109 -1.02 -1.67 11.41
CA LYS A 109 -2.04 -2.50 12.06
C LYS A 109 -3.13 -1.65 12.70
N LYS A 110 -4.07 -1.16 11.88
CA LYS A 110 -5.52 -1.31 12.15
C LYS A 110 -6.33 -0.53 11.14
N GLN A 111 -6.17 0.80 11.11
CA GLN A 111 -7.06 1.69 10.36
C GLN A 111 -6.37 2.99 10.01
N HIS A 112 -6.55 3.37 8.75
CA HIS A 112 -5.85 4.47 8.11
C HIS A 112 -6.78 5.16 7.10
N THR A 113 -6.66 6.49 7.00
CA THR A 113 -7.51 7.27 6.10
C THR A 113 -6.81 7.54 4.79
N ASN A 114 -5.67 8.25 4.83
CA ASN A 114 -4.88 8.64 3.65
C ASN A 114 -3.41 8.26 3.85
N MET A 115 -2.82 7.66 2.82
CA MET A 115 -1.42 7.26 2.77
C MET A 115 -0.90 7.50 1.36
N ASP A 116 0.21 8.22 1.27
CA ASP A 116 0.96 8.48 0.05
C ASP A 116 2.39 7.95 0.23
N LEU A 117 2.90 7.20 -0.74
CA LEU A 117 4.24 6.60 -0.69
C LEU A 117 4.90 6.55 -2.07
N ASP A 118 6.10 7.13 -2.20
CA ASP A 118 6.86 7.05 -3.44
C ASP A 118 7.44 5.64 -3.67
N THR A 119 8.41 5.23 -2.85
CA THR A 119 9.17 3.99 -3.12
C THR A 119 9.24 3.08 -1.91
N VAL A 120 8.55 1.93 -2.03
CA VAL A 120 8.43 0.95 -0.96
C VAL A 120 8.87 -0.43 -1.42
N ARG A 121 9.74 -1.09 -0.63
CA ARG A 121 10.05 -2.50 -0.89
C ARG A 121 8.92 -3.43 -0.48
N VAL A 122 8.42 -3.29 0.74
CA VAL A 122 7.40 -4.18 1.29
C VAL A 122 6.44 -3.39 2.16
N ILE A 123 5.15 -3.55 1.87
CA ILE A 123 4.07 -2.98 2.67
C ILE A 123 3.00 -4.02 3.00
N GLN A 124 2.55 -4.02 4.25
CA GLN A 124 1.45 -4.85 4.73
C GLN A 124 0.44 -4.01 5.51
N LEU A 125 -0.80 -3.94 5.01
CA LEU A 125 -1.86 -3.16 5.63
C LEU A 125 -3.13 -3.99 5.83
N ILE A 126 -3.83 -3.72 6.93
CA ILE A 126 -5.08 -4.42 7.25
C ILE A 126 -6.27 -3.65 6.68
N GLN A 127 -6.46 -2.38 7.06
CA GLN A 127 -7.58 -1.56 6.59
C GLN A 127 -7.10 -0.17 6.20
N HIS A 128 -7.46 0.27 5.00
CA HIS A 128 -7.18 1.62 4.50
C HIS A 128 -8.34 2.19 3.70
N THR A 129 -8.53 3.51 3.70
CA THR A 129 -9.56 4.17 2.89
C THR A 129 -9.04 4.61 1.53
N LYS A 130 -7.98 5.43 1.48
CA LYS A 130 -7.38 5.96 0.25
C LYS A 130 -5.87 5.81 0.25
N MET A 131 -5.31 5.22 -0.79
CA MET A 131 -3.88 4.99 -0.86
C MET A 131 -3.36 5.33 -2.24
N ASP A 132 -2.25 6.05 -2.28
CA ASP A 132 -1.49 6.32 -3.49
C ASP A 132 -0.07 5.76 -3.33
N LEU A 133 0.46 5.18 -4.39
CA LEU A 133 1.66 4.35 -4.35
C LEU A 133 2.37 4.38 -5.72
N ASP A 134 3.52 5.02 -5.81
CA ASP A 134 4.26 5.05 -7.09
C ASP A 134 4.94 3.70 -7.36
N THR A 135 5.94 3.32 -6.56
CA THR A 135 6.77 2.14 -6.83
C THR A 135 6.83 1.20 -5.65
N VAL A 136 6.20 0.04 -5.80
CA VAL A 136 6.15 -0.99 -4.74
C VAL A 136 6.67 -2.34 -5.22
N ARG A 137 7.61 -2.94 -4.48
CA ARG A 137 8.06 -4.29 -4.84
C ARG A 137 7.07 -5.38 -4.41
N VAL A 138 6.58 -5.32 -3.17
CA VAL A 138 5.62 -6.30 -2.65
C VAL A 138 4.58 -5.60 -1.78
N ILE A 139 3.30 -5.87 -2.06
CA ILE A 139 2.18 -5.35 -1.28
C ILE A 139 1.22 -6.48 -0.87
N GLN A 140 0.78 -6.44 0.38
CA GLN A 140 -0.29 -7.32 0.89
C GLN A 140 -1.32 -6.49 1.62
N LEU A 141 -2.58 -6.56 1.18
CA LEU A 141 -3.67 -5.81 1.79
C LEU A 141 -4.87 -6.68 2.05
N ILE A 142 -5.51 -6.44 3.19
CA ILE A 142 -6.71 -7.20 3.58
C ILE A 142 -7.96 -6.48 3.08
N GLN A 143 -8.16 -5.23 3.49
CA GLN A 143 -9.35 -4.44 3.15
C GLN A 143 -8.96 -3.03 2.75
N HIS A 144 -9.45 -2.57 1.60
CA HIS A 144 -9.33 -1.16 1.25
C HIS A 144 -10.48 -0.67 0.36
N THR A 145 -10.66 0.64 0.29
CA THR A 145 -11.74 1.24 -0.50
C THR A 145 -11.23 1.76 -1.84
N ASN A 146 -10.28 2.69 -1.83
CA ASN A 146 -9.71 3.31 -3.04
C ASN A 146 -8.20 3.19 -3.03
N MET A 147 -7.65 2.84 -4.18
CA MET A 147 -6.22 2.64 -4.37
C MET A 147 -5.81 3.07 -5.77
N ASN A 148 -4.72 3.83 -5.84
CA ASN A 148 -4.00 4.11 -7.06
C ASN A 148 -2.56 3.59 -6.91
N LEU A 149 -2.03 2.97 -7.97
CA LEU A 149 -0.74 2.28 -7.98
C LEU A 149 -0.08 2.37 -9.36
N ASP A 150 1.09 2.98 -9.44
CA ASP A 150 1.77 3.06 -10.75
C ASP A 150 2.51 1.75 -11.07
N THR A 151 3.47 1.35 -10.24
CA THR A 151 4.35 0.22 -10.53
C THR A 151 4.44 -0.76 -9.36
N VAL A 152 4.01 -2.00 -9.59
CA VAL A 152 4.12 -3.08 -8.59
C VAL A 152 4.77 -4.34 -9.13
N CYS A 153 5.65 -5.00 -8.37
CA CYS A 153 6.10 -6.33 -8.77
C CYS A 153 5.11 -7.43 -8.35
N VAL A 154 4.74 -7.50 -7.08
CA VAL A 154 3.85 -8.55 -6.55
C VAL A 154 2.80 -7.98 -5.62
N MET A 155 1.55 -8.40 -5.83
CA MET A 155 0.41 -7.92 -5.05
C MET A 155 -0.55 -9.04 -4.68
N HIS A 156 -0.90 -9.10 -3.39
CA HIS A 156 -1.96 -9.97 -2.89
C HIS A 156 -3.03 -9.15 -2.16
N LEU A 157 -4.28 -9.25 -2.59
CA LEU A 157 -5.39 -8.51 -1.99
C LEU A 157 -6.59 -9.40 -1.70
N MET A 158 -7.18 -9.20 -0.53
CA MET A 158 -8.35 -9.97 -0.11
C MET A 158 -9.65 -9.29 -0.55
N GLN A 159 -9.89 -8.04 -0.13
CA GLN A 159 -11.15 -7.33 -0.38
C GLN A 159 -10.90 -5.89 -0.75
N HIS A 160 -11.50 -5.43 -1.84
CA HIS A 160 -11.49 -4.01 -2.20
C HIS A 160 -12.66 -3.54 -3.04
N THR A 161 -12.81 -2.22 -3.11
CA THR A 161 -13.92 -1.59 -3.85
C THR A 161 -13.47 -1.03 -5.19
N ASN A 162 -12.53 -0.09 -5.20
CA ASN A 162 -12.01 0.55 -6.40
C ASN A 162 -10.49 0.48 -6.41
N MET A 163 -9.93 0.12 -7.56
CA MET A 163 -8.50 0.07 -7.77
C MET A 163 -8.18 0.50 -9.18
N ASP A 164 -7.14 1.32 -9.30
CA ASP A 164 -6.50 1.70 -10.55
C ASP A 164 -5.04 1.28 -10.47
N LEU A 165 -4.53 0.62 -11.52
CA LEU A 165 -3.14 0.23 -11.61
C LEU A 165 -2.59 0.32 -13.04
N ASP A 166 -1.40 0.91 -13.15
CA ASP A 166 -0.72 1.02 -14.44
C ASP A 166 0.07 -0.24 -14.78
N THR A 167 1.04 -0.64 -13.95
CA THR A 167 1.97 -1.73 -14.30
C THR A 167 2.18 -2.70 -13.15
N VAL A 168 1.74 -3.96 -13.31
CA VAL A 168 2.05 -5.01 -12.31
C VAL A 168 2.51 -6.33 -12.90
N CYS A 169 3.56 -6.92 -12.33
CA CYS A 169 4.03 -8.23 -12.79
C CYS A 169 3.09 -9.37 -12.37
N VAL A 170 2.73 -9.46 -11.08
CA VAL A 170 1.91 -10.57 -10.55
C VAL A 170 0.84 -10.06 -9.57
N ILE A 171 -0.41 -10.43 -9.82
CA ILE A 171 -1.57 -10.08 -9.00
C ILE A 171 -2.35 -11.33 -8.58
N GLN A 172 -2.74 -11.40 -7.30
CA GLN A 172 -3.76 -12.32 -6.80
C GLN A 172 -4.84 -11.56 -6.03
N LEU A 173 -6.09 -11.66 -6.47
CA LEU A 173 -7.24 -10.98 -5.84
C LEU A 173 -8.36 -11.97 -5.52
N MET A 174 -8.92 -11.85 -4.33
CA MET A 174 -10.05 -12.68 -3.92
C MET A 174 -11.40 -12.05 -4.28
N GLN A 175 -11.69 -10.83 -3.78
CA GLN A 175 -13.00 -10.19 -3.95
C GLN A 175 -12.84 -8.71 -4.27
N HIS A 176 -13.49 -8.26 -5.35
CA HIS A 176 -13.53 -6.84 -5.68
C HIS A 176 -14.74 -6.39 -6.48
N SER A 177 -14.98 -5.07 -6.46
CA SER A 177 -16.09 -4.46 -7.19
C SER A 177 -15.65 -3.89 -8.53
N ASN A 178 -14.76 -2.90 -8.54
CA ASN A 178 -14.29 -2.21 -9.74
C ASN A 178 -12.76 -2.22 -9.79
N MET A 179 -12.24 -2.49 -10.97
CA MET A 179 -10.81 -2.55 -11.23
C MET A 179 -10.51 -2.05 -12.64
N ASP A 180 -9.51 -1.20 -12.75
CA ASP A 180 -8.89 -0.79 -14.00
C ASP A 180 -7.39 -1.15 -13.95
N LEU A 181 -6.88 -1.65 -15.08
CA LEU A 181 -5.60 -2.34 -15.20
C LEU A 181 -5.02 -2.08 -16.60
N VAL A 182 -3.92 -1.34 -16.71
CA VAL A 182 -3.21 -1.15 -17.99
C VAL A 182 -2.30 -2.34 -18.42
N THR A 183 -1.18 -2.63 -17.73
CA THR A 183 -0.18 -3.63 -18.19
C THR A 183 0.20 -4.70 -17.16
N PHE A 184 0.02 -5.99 -17.51
CA PHE A 184 0.24 -7.11 -16.60
C PHE A 184 0.85 -8.37 -17.21
N CYS A 185 1.63 -9.11 -16.41
CA CYS A 185 2.12 -10.44 -16.80
C CYS A 185 1.18 -11.56 -16.34
N VAL A 186 0.85 -11.63 -15.05
CA VAL A 186 0.05 -12.76 -14.51
C VAL A 186 -1.00 -12.27 -13.52
N ILE A 187 -2.25 -12.62 -13.78
CA ILE A 187 -3.41 -12.25 -12.95
C ILE A 187 -4.19 -13.51 -12.54
N GLN A 188 -4.51 -13.62 -11.25
CA GLN A 188 -5.45 -14.63 -10.72
C GLN A 188 -6.55 -13.97 -9.90
N LEU A 189 -7.80 -14.18 -10.29
CA LEU A 189 -8.96 -13.54 -9.67
C LEU A 189 -10.07 -14.53 -9.38
N ILE A 190 -10.64 -14.42 -8.19
CA ILE A 190 -11.70 -15.33 -7.75
C ILE A 190 -13.09 -14.75 -8.03
N GLN A 191 -13.42 -13.61 -7.46
CA GLN A 191 -14.74 -12.99 -7.57
C GLN A 191 -14.65 -11.50 -7.87
N HIS A 192 -15.32 -11.07 -8.93
CA HIS A 192 -15.43 -9.65 -9.22
C HIS A 192 -16.69 -9.22 -9.96
N THR A 193 -16.96 -7.91 -9.93
CA THR A 193 -18.15 -7.33 -10.55
C THR A 193 -17.82 -6.67 -11.89
N ASN A 194 -16.95 -5.67 -11.90
CA ASN A 194 -16.54 -4.93 -13.08
C ASN A 194 -15.02 -4.90 -13.18
N MET A 195 -14.51 -5.15 -14.37
CA MET A 195 -13.09 -5.13 -14.66
C MET A 195 -12.85 -4.62 -16.07
N ASP A 196 -11.85 -3.76 -16.21
CA ASP A 196 -11.26 -3.34 -17.48
C ASP A 196 -9.78 -3.71 -17.48
N LEU A 197 -9.27 -4.29 -18.58
CA LEU A 197 -7.87 -4.66 -18.73
C LEU A 197 -7.36 -4.33 -20.14
N ASP A 198 -6.29 -3.55 -20.26
CA ASP A 198 -5.72 -3.24 -21.58
C ASP A 198 -4.79 -4.34 -22.11
N THR A 199 -3.72 -4.67 -21.39
CA THR A 199 -2.67 -5.58 -21.88
C THR A 199 -2.27 -6.61 -20.83
N VAL A 200 -2.52 -7.89 -21.13
CA VAL A 200 -2.28 -9.00 -20.19
C VAL A 200 -1.62 -10.19 -20.86
N CYS A 201 -0.60 -10.78 -20.23
CA CYS A 201 -0.03 -12.03 -20.74
C CYS A 201 -0.87 -13.25 -20.34
N VAL A 202 -1.14 -13.46 -19.05
CA VAL A 202 -1.88 -14.63 -18.56
C VAL A 202 -2.90 -14.23 -17.50
N ILE A 203 -4.15 -14.67 -17.67
CA ILE A 203 -5.22 -14.43 -16.71
C ILE A 203 -6.04 -15.70 -16.39
N GLN A 204 -6.34 -15.89 -15.11
CA GLN A 204 -7.22 -16.94 -14.62
C GLN A 204 -8.35 -16.33 -13.79
N LEU A 205 -9.59 -16.68 -14.14
CA LEU A 205 -10.80 -16.07 -13.59
C LEU A 205 -11.82 -17.14 -13.22
N ILE A 206 -12.34 -17.07 -12.00
CA ILE A 206 -13.32 -18.02 -11.49
C ILE A 206 -14.75 -17.52 -11.72
N GLN A 207 -15.12 -16.39 -11.13
CA GLN A 207 -16.48 -15.84 -11.19
C GLN A 207 -16.47 -14.34 -11.45
N HIS A 208 -17.20 -13.90 -12.48
CA HIS A 208 -17.38 -12.48 -12.74
C HIS A 208 -18.66 -12.08 -13.46
N THR A 209 -18.97 -10.78 -13.38
CA THR A 209 -20.20 -10.22 -13.95
C THR A 209 -19.94 -9.50 -15.26
N ASN A 210 -19.12 -8.44 -15.24
CA ASN A 210 -18.78 -7.63 -16.41
C ASN A 210 -17.27 -7.54 -16.54
N MET A 211 -16.78 -7.74 -17.75
CA MET A 211 -15.36 -7.66 -18.06
C MET A 211 -15.16 -7.12 -19.47
N ASP A 212 -14.21 -6.21 -19.62
CA ASP A 212 -13.66 -5.76 -20.88
C ASP A 212 -12.17 -6.11 -20.92
N LEU A 213 -11.66 -6.63 -22.04
CA LEU A 213 -10.24 -6.89 -22.22
C LEU A 213 -9.77 -6.48 -23.62
N GLY A 214 -8.70 -5.68 -23.68
CA GLY A 214 -8.00 -5.30 -24.89
C GLY A 214 -7.18 -6.45 -25.51
N THR A 215 -5.93 -6.59 -25.08
CA THR A 215 -4.95 -7.54 -25.64
C THR A 215 -4.54 -8.58 -24.60
N VAL A 216 -4.85 -9.86 -24.86
CA VAL A 216 -4.56 -10.97 -23.95
C VAL A 216 -3.85 -12.13 -24.64
N CYS A 217 -2.77 -12.68 -24.07
CA CYS A 217 -2.15 -13.87 -24.66
C CYS A 217 -2.92 -15.15 -24.27
N VAL A 218 -3.19 -15.37 -22.99
CA VAL A 218 -3.85 -16.59 -22.50
C VAL A 218 -4.87 -16.27 -21.43
N ILE A 219 -6.11 -16.76 -21.60
CA ILE A 219 -7.20 -16.61 -20.63
C ILE A 219 -7.86 -17.95 -20.30
N GLN A 220 -8.11 -18.17 -19.01
CA GLN A 220 -8.91 -19.30 -18.49
C GLN A 220 -10.08 -18.78 -17.66
N LEU A 221 -11.29 -19.23 -18.01
CA LEU A 221 -12.54 -18.71 -17.46
C LEU A 221 -13.46 -19.86 -17.03
N ILE A 222 -13.94 -19.79 -15.78
CA ILE A 222 -14.89 -20.78 -15.25
C ILE A 222 -16.34 -20.30 -15.44
N GLN A 223 -16.73 -19.18 -14.81
CA GLN A 223 -18.10 -18.67 -14.85
C GLN A 223 -18.13 -17.16 -15.11
N HIS A 224 -18.92 -16.75 -16.10
CA HIS A 224 -19.14 -15.33 -16.38
C HIS A 224 -20.50 -14.98 -16.98
N THR A 225 -20.87 -13.70 -16.83
CA THR A 225 -22.14 -13.16 -17.33
C THR A 225 -21.95 -12.38 -18.62
N ASN A 226 -21.18 -11.28 -18.59
CA ASN A 226 -20.91 -10.40 -19.73
C ASN A 226 -19.40 -10.23 -19.90
N MET A 227 -18.93 -10.40 -21.13
CA MET A 227 -17.52 -10.25 -21.48
C MET A 227 -17.40 -9.64 -22.88
N ASP A 228 -16.53 -8.66 -23.02
CA ASP A 228 -16.04 -8.14 -24.30
C ASP A 228 -14.53 -8.40 -24.39
N LEU A 229 -14.05 -8.82 -25.57
CA LEU A 229 -12.63 -9.07 -25.80
C LEU A 229 -12.21 -8.61 -27.19
N ASP A 230 -11.19 -7.77 -27.27
CA ASP A 230 -10.68 -7.26 -28.55
C ASP A 230 -9.75 -8.25 -29.26
N THR A 231 -8.61 -8.57 -28.63
CA THR A 231 -7.54 -9.39 -29.21
C THR A 231 -7.05 -10.43 -28.22
N VAL A 232 -7.27 -11.71 -28.51
CA VAL A 232 -6.83 -12.79 -27.63
C VAL A 232 -6.13 -13.90 -28.39
N CYS A 233 -4.99 -14.40 -27.93
CA CYS A 233 -4.34 -15.52 -28.63
C CYS A 233 -5.00 -16.86 -28.30
N VAL A 234 -5.24 -17.16 -27.01
CA VAL A 234 -5.79 -18.46 -26.54
C VAL A 234 -6.85 -18.27 -25.46
N ILE A 235 -8.02 -18.87 -25.65
CA ILE A 235 -9.15 -18.85 -24.70
C ILE A 235 -9.57 -20.27 -24.29
N GLN A 236 -9.75 -20.50 -22.98
CA GLN A 236 -10.42 -21.67 -22.41
C GLN A 236 -11.63 -21.25 -21.57
N LEU A 237 -12.81 -21.82 -21.89
CA LEU A 237 -14.10 -21.46 -21.28
C LEU A 237 -14.83 -22.69 -20.74
N MET A 238 -15.54 -22.54 -19.62
CA MET A 238 -16.47 -23.54 -19.09
C MET A 238 -17.94 -23.09 -19.19
N GLN A 239 -18.33 -21.99 -18.53
CA GLN A 239 -19.70 -21.47 -18.51
C GLN A 239 -19.73 -19.96 -18.82
N HIS A 240 -20.60 -19.58 -19.75
CA HIS A 240 -20.79 -18.19 -20.19
C HIS A 240 -22.25 -17.90 -20.51
N THR A 241 -22.65 -16.63 -20.39
CA THR A 241 -23.99 -16.18 -20.80
C THR A 241 -23.90 -15.30 -22.05
N ASN A 242 -23.17 -14.18 -21.97
CA ASN A 242 -22.96 -13.24 -23.06
C ASN A 242 -21.46 -13.00 -23.24
N MET A 243 -20.97 -13.17 -24.47
CA MET A 243 -19.59 -12.92 -24.86
C MET A 243 -19.57 -12.28 -26.23
N ASP A 244 -18.90 -11.15 -26.36
CA ASP A 244 -18.50 -10.57 -27.65
C ASP A 244 -17.01 -10.84 -27.89
N LEU A 245 -16.64 -11.09 -29.14
CA LEU A 245 -15.28 -11.46 -29.54
C LEU A 245 -14.87 -10.65 -30.76
N GLY A 246 -13.81 -9.86 -30.61
CA GLY A 246 -13.15 -9.08 -31.65
C GLY A 246 -12.41 -9.94 -32.66
N SER A 247 -11.09 -9.78 -32.80
CA SER A 247 -10.31 -10.44 -33.86
C SER A 247 -9.05 -11.14 -33.34
N GLY A 248 -8.55 -12.14 -34.07
CA GLY A 248 -7.24 -12.74 -33.79
C GLY A 248 -7.20 -13.94 -32.82
N TYR A 249 -8.33 -14.61 -32.57
CA TYR A 249 -8.43 -15.68 -31.57
C TYR A 249 -8.24 -17.12 -32.07
N SER A 250 -7.59 -17.94 -31.23
CA SER A 250 -7.66 -19.41 -31.27
C SER A 250 -8.41 -19.92 -30.04
N VAL A 251 -9.71 -20.20 -30.21
CA VAL A 251 -10.56 -20.70 -29.12
C VAL A 251 -10.40 -22.22 -28.98
N CYS A 252 -10.07 -22.68 -27.78
CA CYS A 252 -10.06 -24.10 -27.43
C CYS A 252 -11.21 -24.39 -26.46
N HIS A 253 -12.35 -24.88 -26.98
CA HIS A 253 -13.46 -25.31 -26.12
C HIS A 253 -13.16 -26.68 -25.49
N THR A 254 -13.21 -26.76 -24.16
CA THR A 254 -13.44 -28.04 -23.46
C THR A 254 -14.90 -28.08 -23.04
N THR A 255 -15.77 -28.59 -23.93
CA THR A 255 -17.18 -28.84 -23.61
C THR A 255 -17.31 -30.02 -22.67
N ASP A 256 -17.65 -29.77 -21.41
CA ASP A 256 -18.42 -30.70 -20.58
C ASP A 256 -19.61 -29.92 -19.98
N ALA A 257 -20.52 -29.49 -20.86
CA ALA A 257 -21.84 -29.03 -20.45
C ALA A 257 -22.80 -30.22 -20.50
N ALA A 258 -22.98 -30.91 -19.38
CA ALA A 258 -24.13 -31.78 -19.15
C ALA A 258 -25.21 -30.95 -18.42
N TYR A 259 -26.23 -30.57 -19.21
CA TYR A 259 -27.59 -30.11 -18.88
C TYR A 259 -27.84 -29.15 -17.71
#